data_AF-A0A5J4PNX9-F1
#
_entry.id   AF-A0A5J4PNX9-F1
#
_cell.length_a   1.000
_cell.length_b   1.000
_cell.length_c   1.000
_cell.angle_alpha   90.00
_cell.angle_beta   90.00
_cell.angle_gamma   90.00
#
_symmetry.space_group_name_H-M   'P 1'
#
loop_
_entity.id
_entity.type
_entity.pdbx_description
1 polymer ?
#
loop_
_entity_poly.entity_id
_entity_poly.type
_entity_poly.pdbx_seq_one_letter_code
_entity_poly.pdbx_strand_id
1 'polypeptide(L)' 'MKQLKANIALSLDGFIAYKDGDISWIPNVISSTILNDINQADILLMGTNTHNEIIERNGY' A
#
# COMPACT_ATOMS: atom_id res chain seq x y z
N MET A 1 14.83 -19.18 -1.40
CA MET A 1 14.48 -19.00 0.03
C MET A 1 13.29 -18.08 0.10
N LYS A 2 12.30 -18.35 0.96
CA LYS A 2 11.17 -17.43 1.17
C LYS A 2 11.67 -16.16 1.86
N GLN A 3 11.25 -14.99 1.38
CA GLN A 3 11.66 -13.69 1.93
C GLN A 3 10.44 -12.96 2.45
N LEU A 4 10.57 -12.34 3.63
CA LEU A 4 9.63 -11.33 4.10
C LEU A 4 10.12 -9.96 3.61
N LYS A 5 9.29 -9.25 2.86
CA LYS A 5 9.58 -7.89 2.39
C LYS A 5 8.51 -6.94 2.91
N ALA A 6 8.92 -5.76 3.34
CA ALA A 6 8.03 -4.68 3.72
C ALA A 6 8.18 -3.56 2.69
N ASN A 7 7.11 -3.29 1.94
CA ASN A 7 7.06 -2.24 0.93
C ASN A 7 6.05 -1.19 1.36
N ILE A 8 6.50 0.06 1.47
CA ILE A 8 5.70 1.17 1.99
C ILE A 8 6.08 2.47 1.28
N ALA A 9 5.07 3.25 0.89
CA ALA A 9 5.24 4.63 0.44
C ALA A 9 4.96 5.55 1.62
N LEU A 10 5.84 6.53 1.84
CA LEU A 10 5.74 7.50 2.92
C LEU A 10 6.15 8.89 2.42
N SER A 11 5.52 9.93 2.98
CA SER A 11 5.85 11.32 2.74
C SER A 11 7.23 11.64 3.31
N LEU A 12 7.79 12.81 2.96
CA LEU A 12 9.11 13.22 3.43
C LEU A 12 9.18 13.30 4.97
N ASP A 13 8.07 13.65 5.60
CA ASP A 13 7.89 13.72 7.05
C ASP A 13 7.39 12.41 7.69
N GLY A 14 7.28 11.33 6.92
CA GLY A 14 7.11 9.97 7.43
C GLY A 14 5.67 9.48 7.59
N PHE A 15 4.69 10.12 6.95
CA PHE A 15 3.29 9.71 6.98
C PHE A 15 2.89 8.89 5.75
N ILE A 16 1.97 7.95 5.92
CA ILE A 16 1.55 7.00 4.87
C ILE A 16 0.17 7.32 4.30
N ALA A 17 -0.63 8.13 5.02
CA ALA A 17 -1.95 8.60 4.63
C ALA A 17 -2.28 9.88 5.41
N TYR A 18 -3.21 10.67 4.87
CA TYR A 18 -3.87 11.73 5.64
C TYR A 18 -4.80 11.14 6.71
N LYS A 19 -5.30 11.98 7.63
CA LYS A 19 -6.13 11.53 8.77
C LYS A 19 -7.42 10.83 8.37
N ASP A 20 -7.94 11.16 7.19
CA ASP A 20 -9.13 10.58 6.57
C ASP A 20 -8.82 9.36 5.70
N GLY A 21 -7.58 8.83 5.77
CA GLY A 21 -7.14 7.71 4.95
C GLY A 21 -6.76 8.11 3.53
N ASP A 22 -6.81 9.38 3.15
CA ASP A 22 -6.47 9.80 1.78
C ASP A 22 -4.98 9.59 1.45
N ILE A 23 -4.75 9.11 0.22
CA ILE A 23 -3.42 8.79 -0.34
C ILE A 23 -3.21 9.47 -1.70
N SER A 24 -4.03 10.47 -2.05
CA SER A 24 -3.93 11.22 -3.32
C SER A 24 -2.56 11.89 -3.54
N TRP A 25 -1.79 12.09 -2.47
CA TRP A 25 -0.44 12.62 -2.51
C TRP A 25 0.58 11.63 -3.12
N ILE A 26 0.30 10.32 -3.11
CA ILE A 26 1.22 9.30 -3.64
C ILE A 26 1.22 9.37 -5.18
N PRO A 27 2.37 9.65 -5.82
CA PRO A 27 2.43 9.73 -7.28
C PRO A 27 2.16 8.37 -7.93
N ASN A 28 1.43 8.36 -9.06
CA ASN A 28 1.09 7.14 -9.81
C ASN A 28 2.30 6.26 -10.21
N VAL A 29 3.48 6.88 -10.40
CA VAL A 29 4.73 6.17 -10.72
C VAL A 29 5.22 5.28 -9.55
N ILE A 30 4.87 5.62 -8.31
CA ILE A 30 5.19 4.80 -7.15
C ILE A 30 4.27 3.58 -7.10
N SER A 31 2.99 3.77 -7.45
CA SER A 31 2.00 2.69 -7.50
C SER A 31 2.42 1.56 -8.44
N SER A 32 2.97 1.87 -9.62
CA SER A 32 3.42 0.83 -10.58
C SER A 32 4.58 0.00 -10.05
N THR A 33 5.49 0.61 -9.29
CA THR A 33 6.63 -0.10 -8.68
C THR A 33 6.17 -1.05 -7.58
N ILE A 34 5.28 -0.58 -6.70
CA ILE A 34 4.73 -1.40 -5.61
C ILE A 34 3.88 -2.55 -6.18
N LEU A 35 3.11 -2.30 -7.24
CA LEU A 35 2.31 -3.34 -7.90
C LEU A 35 3.17 -4.48 -8.46
N ASN A 36 4.36 -4.19 -8.99
CA ASN A 36 5.27 -5.23 -9.47
C ASN A 36 5.73 -6.17 -8.35
N ASP A 37 6.01 -5.62 -7.16
CA ASP A 37 6.39 -6.42 -6.00
C ASP A 37 5.21 -7.22 -5.44
N ILE A 38 4.01 -6.63 -5.42
CA ILE A 38 2.76 -7.31 -5.04
C ILE A 38 2.50 -8.50 -5.97
N ASN A 39 2.65 -8.31 -7.28
CA ASN A 39 2.39 -9.36 -8.27
C ASN A 39 3.38 -10.54 -8.19
N GLN A 40 4.56 -10.33 -7.59
CA GLN A 40 5.54 -11.39 -7.35
C GLN A 40 5.36 -12.08 -5.99
N ALA A 41 4.50 -11.56 -5.12
CA ALA A 41 4.30 -12.10 -3.78
C ALA A 41 3.27 -13.23 -3.78
N ASP A 42 3.61 -14.36 -3.15
CA ASP A 42 2.65 -15.46 -2.92
C ASP A 42 1.59 -15.10 -1.86
N ILE A 43 1.95 -14.23 -0.90
CA ILE A 43 1.13 -13.87 0.26
C ILE A 43 1.29 -12.38 0.54
N LEU A 44 0.17 -11.68 0.76
CA LEU A 44 0.14 -10.32 1.29
C LEU A 44 -0.22 -10.32 2.76
N LEU A 45 0.50 -9.53 3.56
CA LEU A 45 0.23 -9.32 4.97
C LEU A 45 -0.08 -7.82 5.18
N MET A 46 -1.22 -7.51 5.77
CA MET A 46 -1.66 -6.15 6.06
C MET A 46 -2.52 -6.09 7.32
N GLY A 47 -2.62 -4.91 7.94
CA GLY A 47 -3.53 -4.69 9.07
C GLY A 47 -4.99 -4.56 8.63
N THR A 48 -5.93 -4.77 9.55
CA THR A 48 -7.37 -4.71 9.27
C THR A 48 -7.81 -3.36 8.69
N ASN A 49 -7.28 -2.25 9.19
CA ASN A 49 -7.64 -0.93 8.68
C ASN A 49 -7.17 -0.74 7.22
N THR A 50 -5.95 -1.17 6.90
CA THR A 50 -5.43 -1.15 5.52
C THR A 50 -6.27 -2.03 4.59
N HIS A 51 -6.68 -3.20 5.06
CA HIS A 51 -7.56 -4.10 4.31
C HIS A 51 -8.90 -3.43 3.98
N ASN A 52 -9.57 -2.85 4.99
CA ASN A 52 -10.87 -2.22 4.80
C ASN A 52 -10.81 -1.03 3.84
N GLU A 53 -9.80 -0.17 3.96
CA GLU A 53 -9.57 0.95 3.04
C GLU A 53 -9.44 0.50 1.58
N ILE A 54 -8.73 -0.61 1.33
CA ILE A 54 -8.60 -1.17 -0.03
C ILE A 54 -9.96 -1.64 -0.56
N ILE A 55 -10.74 -2.32 0.25
CA ILE A 55 -12.06 -2.84 -0.12
C ILE A 55 -13.02 -1.68 -0.41
N GLU A 56 -13.11 -0.70 0.48
CA GLU A 56 -13.97 0.48 0.36
C GLU A 56 -13.63 1.31 -0.89
N ARG A 57 -12.34 1.54 -1.15
CA ARG A 57 -11.87 2.30 -2.33
C ARG A 57 -12.19 1.62 -3.66
N ASN A 58 -12.21 0.29 -3.69
CA ASN A 58 -12.49 -0.48 -4.89
C ASN A 58 -13.97 -0.88 -5.03
N GLY A 59 -14.82 -0.45 -4.10
CA GLY A 59 -16.27 -0.67 -4.15
C GLY A 59 -16.71 -2.11 -3.91
N TYR A 60 -15.96 -2.86 -3.10
CA TYR A 60 -16.28 -4.22 -2.69
C TYR A 60 -16.99 -4.28 -1.33
#